data_AF-A0A1R3IEM3-F1
#
_entry.id   AF-A0A1R3IEM3-F1
#
_cell.length_a   1.000
_cell.length_b   1.000
_cell.length_c   1.000
_cell.angle_alpha   90.00
_cell.angle_beta   90.00
_cell.angle_gamma   90.00
#
_symmetry.space_group_name_H-M   'P 1'
#
loop_
_entity.id
_entity.type
_entity.pdbx_description
1 polymer ?
#
loop_
_entity_poly.entity_id
_entity_poly.type
_entity_poly.pdbx_seq_one_letter_code
_entity_poly.pdbx_strand_id
1 'polypeptide(L)'
;MALVWQYGEKSGFESWKGLSWGMVPLLGGAFCACTWHFFYNSESLEVLVAIQAALTVIGNATMCIAAFRIYKLSQERSQKL
;
A
#
# COMPACT_ATOMS: atom_id res chain seq x y z
N MET A 1 -4.78 -0.90 7.72
CA MET A 1 -4.95 -1.98 6.70
C MET A 1 -6.08 -2.94 7.06
N ALA A 2 -6.18 -3.42 8.31
CA ALA A 2 -7.24 -4.35 8.73
C ALA A 2 -8.67 -3.89 8.37
N LEU A 3 -8.99 -2.60 8.53
CA LEU A 3 -10.31 -2.06 8.16
C LEU A 3 -10.60 -2.14 6.66
N VAL A 4 -9.59 -1.87 5.82
CA VAL A 4 -9.71 -1.98 4.35
C VAL A 4 -9.91 -3.44 3.94
N TRP A 5 -9.24 -4.37 4.64
CA TRP A 5 -9.43 -5.80 4.44
C TRP A 5 -10.83 -6.27 4.81
N GLN A 6 -11.30 -5.90 6.02
CA GLN A 6 -12.65 -6.21 6.50
C GLN A 6 -13.73 -5.65 5.56
N TYR A 7 -13.51 -4.45 5.02
CA TYR A 7 -14.42 -3.91 4.00
C TYR A 7 -14.49 -4.81 2.75
N GLY A 8 -13.36 -5.36 2.32
CA GLY A 8 -13.29 -6.31 1.21
C GLY A 8 -13.84 -7.70 1.51
N GLU A 9 -14.27 -8.01 2.73
CA GLU A 9 -15.01 -9.25 3.03
C GLU A 9 -16.49 -9.16 2.65
N LYS A 10 -17.01 -7.95 2.41
CA LYS A 10 -18.36 -7.75 1.91
C LYS A 10 -18.46 -8.23 0.45
N SER A 11 -19.53 -8.96 0.14
CA SER A 11 -19.80 -9.47 -1.21
C SER A 11 -19.75 -8.34 -2.25
N GLY A 12 -18.97 -8.57 -3.30
CA GLY A 12 -18.70 -7.62 -4.37
C GLY A 12 -17.58 -6.62 -4.07
N PHE A 13 -17.05 -6.49 -2.87
CA PHE A 13 -15.95 -5.56 -2.56
C PHE A 13 -14.58 -6.25 -2.42
N GLU A 14 -14.43 -7.48 -2.91
CA GLU A 14 -13.24 -8.32 -2.73
C GLU A 14 -11.96 -7.67 -3.26
N SER A 15 -12.07 -6.79 -4.27
CA SER A 15 -10.96 -6.02 -4.83
C SER A 15 -10.26 -5.10 -3.82
N TRP A 16 -10.95 -4.70 -2.75
CA TRP A 16 -10.39 -3.88 -1.68
C TRP A 16 -9.35 -4.62 -0.82
N LYS A 17 -9.36 -5.96 -0.82
CA LYS A 17 -8.27 -6.75 -0.20
C LYS A 17 -6.94 -6.53 -0.91
N GLY A 18 -6.97 -6.35 -2.24
CA GLY A 18 -5.78 -6.00 -3.02
C GLY A 18 -5.21 -4.64 -2.64
N LEU A 19 -6.06 -3.66 -2.34
CA LEU A 19 -5.64 -2.34 -1.84
C LEU A 19 -4.91 -2.48 -0.49
N SER A 20 -5.41 -3.34 0.40
CA SER A 20 -4.76 -3.60 1.70
C SER A 20 -3.33 -4.11 1.55
N TRP A 21 -3.09 -5.01 0.60
CA TRP A 21 -1.74 -5.49 0.27
C TRP A 21 -0.85 -4.39 -0.34
N GLY A 22 -1.41 -3.55 -1.23
CA GLY A 22 -0.68 -2.43 -1.83
C GLY A 22 -0.21 -1.38 -0.82
N MET A 23 -0.87 -1.28 0.34
CA MET A 23 -0.43 -0.39 1.41
C MET A 23 0.83 -0.90 2.15
N VAL A 24 1.13 -2.22 2.11
CA VAL A 24 2.17 -2.85 2.96
C VAL A 24 3.57 -2.28 2.71
N PRO A 25 4.01 -2.08 1.44
CA PRO A 25 5.29 -1.45 1.16
C PRO A 25 5.40 -0.03 1.75
N LEU A 26 4.32 0.76 1.75
CA LEU A 26 4.32 2.11 2.33
C LEU A 26 4.60 2.08 3.84
N LEU A 27 3.99 1.13 4.55
CA LEU A 27 4.26 0.91 5.97
C LEU A 27 5.71 0.45 6.21
N GLY A 28 6.22 -0.44 5.35
CA GLY A 28 7.63 -0.84 5.39
C GLY A 28 8.58 0.36 5.21
N GLY A 29 8.28 1.26 4.27
CA GLY A 29 9.05 2.49 4.05
C GLY A 29 9.04 3.41 5.28
N ALA A 30 7.88 3.56 5.94
CA ALA A 30 7.79 4.30 7.20
C ALA A 30 8.66 3.68 8.30
N PHE A 31 8.69 2.35 8.43
CA PHE A 31 9.56 1.69 9.38
C PHE A 31 11.06 1.87 9.06
N CYS A 32 11.45 1.86 7.79
CA CYS A 32 12.83 2.20 7.40
C CYS A 32 13.21 3.61 7.89
N ALA A 33 12.34 4.60 7.67
CA ALA A 33 12.55 5.97 8.12
C ALA A 33 12.66 6.06 9.66
N CYS A 34 11.71 5.46 10.37
CA CYS A 34 11.69 5.44 11.84
C CYS A 34 12.92 4.74 12.42
N THR A 35 13.38 3.65 11.79
CA THR A 35 14.57 2.92 12.24
C THR A 35 15.83 3.76 12.05
N TRP A 36 16.01 4.37 10.88
CA TRP A 36 17.16 5.23 10.63
C TRP A 36 17.18 6.43 11.59
N HIS A 37 16.01 7.03 11.83
CA HIS A 37 15.87 8.13 12.78
C HIS A 37 16.12 7.71 14.23
N PHE A 38 15.66 6.52 14.64
CA PHE A 38 15.90 5.95 15.97
C PHE A 38 17.39 5.78 16.26
N PHE A 39 18.20 5.45 15.25
CA PHE A 39 19.65 5.38 15.33
C PHE A 39 20.35 6.69 14.95
N TYR A 40 19.69 7.83 15.17
CA TYR A 40 20.24 9.17 14.94
C TYR A 40 20.79 9.42 13.53
N ASN A 41 20.21 8.78 12.52
CA ASN A 41 20.63 8.87 11.12
C ASN A 41 22.07 8.42 10.88
N SER A 42 22.52 7.39 11.60
CA SER A 42 23.86 6.80 11.42
C SER A 42 24.13 6.41 9.96
N GLU A 43 25.33 6.74 9.46
CA GLU A 43 25.75 6.43 8.09
C GLU A 43 25.74 4.92 7.80
N SER A 44 26.00 4.06 8.79
CA SER A 44 25.95 2.61 8.61
C SER A 44 24.56 2.07 8.22
N LEU A 45 23.51 2.88 8.43
CA LEU A 45 22.12 2.55 8.14
C LEU A 45 21.56 3.33 6.95
N GLU A 46 22.37 4.09 6.21
CA GLU A 46 21.94 4.89 5.05
C GLU A 46 21.21 4.04 3.99
N VAL A 47 21.55 2.76 3.87
CA VAL A 47 20.83 1.79 3.01
C VAL A 47 19.31 1.77 3.26
N LEU A 48 18.86 2.07 4.48
CA LEU A 48 17.44 2.18 4.80
C LEU A 48 16.75 3.29 4.01
N VAL A 49 17.45 4.37 3.65
CA VAL A 49 16.91 5.47 2.83
C VAL A 49 16.64 4.97 1.40
N ALA A 50 17.57 4.21 0.83
CA ALA A 50 17.38 3.61 -0.49
C ALA A 50 16.22 2.59 -0.49
N ILE A 51 16.14 1.75 0.55
CA ILE A 51 15.04 0.80 0.72
C ILE A 51 13.71 1.54 0.90
N GLN A 52 13.67 2.60 1.71
CA GLN A 52 12.49 3.45 1.90
C GLN A 52 12.03 4.05 0.57
N ALA A 53 12.93 4.57 -0.25
CA ALA A 53 12.60 5.11 -1.56
C ALA A 53 12.03 4.03 -2.49
N ALA A 54 12.67 2.85 -2.55
CA ALA A 54 12.18 1.72 -3.34
C ALA A 54 10.78 1.27 -2.90
N LEU A 55 10.57 1.10 -1.59
CA LEU A 55 9.28 0.74 -1.01
C LEU A 55 8.21 1.80 -1.25
N THR A 56 8.60 3.08 -1.29
CA THR A 56 7.68 4.18 -1.63
C THR A 56 7.23 4.09 -3.08
N VAL A 57 8.15 3.85 -4.02
CA VAL A 57 7.81 3.68 -5.46
C VAL A 57 6.91 2.46 -5.64
N ILE A 58 7.28 1.31 -5.06
CA ILE A 58 6.50 0.07 -5.14
C ILE A 58 5.13 0.25 -4.48
N GLY A 59 5.07 0.89 -3.31
CA GLY A 59 3.84 1.16 -2.58
C GLY A 59 2.87 2.03 -3.38
N ASN A 60 3.34 3.14 -3.93
CA ASN A 60 2.50 4.01 -4.75
C ASN A 60 2.04 3.33 -6.05
N ALA A 61 2.92 2.58 -6.72
CA ALA A 61 2.57 1.83 -7.92
C ALA A 61 1.49 0.77 -7.64
N THR A 62 1.68 -0.03 -6.57
CA THR A 62 0.71 -1.07 -6.19
C THR A 62 -0.63 -0.49 -5.74
N MET A 63 -0.61 0.64 -5.01
CA MET A 63 -1.83 1.39 -4.66
C MET A 63 -2.56 1.91 -5.89
N CYS A 64 -1.84 2.47 -6.87
CA CYS A 64 -2.41 2.95 -8.13
C CYS A 64 -3.08 1.81 -8.91
N ILE A 65 -2.41 0.67 -9.05
CA ILE A 65 -2.96 -0.53 -9.72
C ILE A 65 -4.21 -1.03 -8.98
N ALA A 66 -4.18 -1.10 -7.64
CA ALA A 66 -5.32 -1.53 -6.84
C ALA A 66 -6.51 -0.57 -6.98
N ALA A 67 -6.27 0.75 -6.94
CA ALA A 67 -7.30 1.77 -7.12
C ALA A 67 -7.93 1.69 -8.52
N PHE A 68 -7.12 1.50 -9.57
CA PHE A 68 -7.63 1.31 -10.93
C PHE A 68 -8.53 0.08 -11.06
N ARG A 69 -8.14 -1.04 -10.43
CA ARG A 69 -8.96 -2.27 -10.39
C ARG A 69 -10.30 -2.04 -9.68
N ILE A 70 -10.28 -1.33 -8.55
CA ILE A 70 -11.51 -0.97 -7.82
C ILE A 70 -12.42 -0.10 -8.69
N TYR A 71 -11.85 0.91 -9.37
CA TYR A 71 -12.60 1.79 -10.28
C TYR A 71 -13.29 0.99 -11.39
N LYS A 72 -12.55 0.13 -12.10
CA LYS A 72 -13.12 -0.67 -13.20
C LYS A 72 -14.27 -1.56 -12.73
N LEU A 73 -14.08 -2.26 -11.60
CA LEU A 73 -15.12 -3.12 -11.02
C LEU A 73 -16.32 -2.33 -10.49
N SER A 74 -16.12 -1.10 -10.03
CA SER A 74 -17.20 -0.20 -9.62
C SER A 74 -18.03 0.24 -10.81
N GLN A 75 -17.39 0.59 -11.94
CA GLN A 75 -18.09 0.95 -13.19
C GLN A 75 -18.93 -0.21 -13.72
N GLU A 76 -18.34 -1.41 -13.80
CA GLU A 76 -19.06 -2.62 -14.26
C GLU A 76 -20.27 -2.96 -13.39
N ARG A 77 -20.25 -2.64 -12.10
CA ARG A 77 -21.40 -2.83 -11.21
C ARG A 77 -22.47 -1.78 -11.45
N SER A 78 -22.10 -0.50 -11.57
CA SER A 78 -23.05 0.58 -11.83
C SER A 78 -23.79 0.40 -13.15
N GLN A 79 -23.17 -0.21 -14.16
CA GLN A 79 -23.84 -0.53 -15.43
C GLN A 79 -24.80 -1.73 -15.37
N LYS A 80 -24.70 -2.57 -14.33
CA LYS A 80 -25.55 -3.76 -14.13
C LYS A 80 -26.75 -3.50 -13.21
N LEU A 81 -26.80 -2.32 -12.59
CA LEU A 81 -27.89 -1.87 -11.70
C LEU A 81 -28.93 -1.08 -12.51
#